data_AF-A0A8X6TK81-F1
#
_entry.id   AF-A0A8X6TK81-F1
#
_cell.length_a   1.000
_cell.length_b   1.000
_cell.length_c   1.000
_cell.angle_alpha   90.00
_cell.angle_beta   90.00
_cell.angle_gamma   90.00
#
_symmetry.space_group_name_H-M   'P 1'
#
loop_
_entity.id
_entity.type
_entity.pdbx_description
1 polymer ?
#
loop_
_entity_poly.entity_id
_entity_poly.type
_entity_poly.pdbx_seq_one_letter_code
_entity_poly.pdbx_strand_id
1 'polypeptide(L)' 'KRNCPGDTAAMIELFLYFTTIIQKFTILVPDTEPLPDLDGTAHLLLIPKPYKVKFVPRL' A
#
# COMPACT_ATOMS: atom_id res chain seq x y z
N LYS A 1 -29.62 -6.28 0.10
CA LYS A 1 -28.19 -6.53 0.40
C LYS A 1 -27.38 -5.38 -0.21
N ARG A 2 -26.71 -4.53 0.57
CA ARG A 2 -25.97 -3.35 0.09
C ARG A 2 -24.46 -3.64 0.05
N ASN A 3 -24.06 -4.46 -0.90
CA ASN A 3 -22.64 -4.78 -1.10
C ASN A 3 -21.96 -3.67 -1.91
N CYS A 4 -20.64 -3.54 -1.77
CA CYS A 4 -19.86 -2.63 -2.60
C CYS A 4 -20.00 -3.04 -4.08
N PRO A 5 -20.52 -2.18 -4.96
CA PRO A 5 -20.63 -2.51 -6.38
C PRO A 5 -19.27 -2.62 -7.08
N GLY A 6 -18.21 -2.07 -6.46
CA GLY A 6 -16.84 -2.09 -6.96
C GLY A 6 -15.98 -3.25 -6.44
N ASP A 7 -16.54 -4.19 -5.66
CA ASP A 7 -15.77 -5.25 -4.98
C ASP A 7 -14.86 -6.04 -5.94
N THR A 8 -15.42 -6.55 -7.04
CA THR A 8 -14.66 -7.30 -8.04
C THR A 8 -13.56 -6.45 -8.70
N ALA A 9 -13.86 -5.21 -9.06
CA ALA A 9 -12.91 -4.33 -9.71
C ALA A 9 -11.75 -3.97 -8.76
N ALA A 10 -12.06 -3.63 -7.51
CA ALA A 10 -11.08 -3.31 -6.48
C ALA A 10 -10.11 -4.48 -6.23
N MET A 11 -10.61 -5.72 -6.24
CA MET A 11 -9.77 -6.90 -6.07
C MET A 11 -8.82 -7.12 -7.26
N ILE A 12 -9.29 -6.89 -8.49
CA ILE A 12 -8.45 -6.98 -9.69
C ILE A 12 -7.34 -5.92 -9.66
N GLU A 13 -7.71 -4.67 -9.39
CA GLU A 13 -6.76 -3.56 -9.29
C GLU A 13 -5.73 -3.80 -8.20
N LEU A 14 -6.16 -4.15 -6.98
CA LEU A 14 -5.27 -4.43 -5.86
C LEU A 14 -4.31 -5.57 -6.21
N PHE A 15 -4.79 -6.65 -6.80
CA PHE A 15 -3.94 -7.77 -7.19
C PHE A 15 -2.87 -7.35 -8.20
N LEU A 16 -3.27 -6.70 -9.30
CA LEU A 16 -2.35 -6.31 -10.36
C LEU A 16 -1.31 -5.28 -9.89
N TYR A 17 -1.74 -4.24 -9.16
CA TYR A 17 -0.82 -3.24 -8.64
C TYR A 17 0.13 -3.85 -7.59
N PHE A 18 -0.42 -4.53 -6.59
CA PHE A 18 0.39 -5.09 -5.51
C PHE A 18 1.41 -6.10 -6.02
N THR A 19 0.97 -7.06 -6.84
CA THR A 19 1.87 -8.09 -7.38
C THR A 19 2.94 -7.51 -8.27
N THR A 20 2.60 -6.57 -9.17
CA THR A 20 3.58 -5.91 -10.05
C THR A 20 4.64 -5.16 -9.23
N ILE A 21 4.23 -4.43 -8.19
CA ILE A 21 5.14 -3.68 -7.33
C ILE A 21 6.10 -4.63 -6.62
N ILE A 22 5.60 -5.67 -5.94
CA ILE A 22 6.46 -6.57 -5.16
C ILE A 22 7.30 -7.50 -6.04
N GLN A 23 6.87 -7.79 -7.27
CA GLN A 23 7.66 -8.58 -8.22
C GLN A 23 8.84 -7.76 -8.75
N LYS A 24 8.64 -6.47 -9.01
CA LYS A 24 9.66 -5.60 -9.62
C LYS A 24 10.53 -4.86 -8.61
N PHE A 25 10.10 -4.70 -7.37
CA PHE A 25 10.81 -3.89 -6.39
C PHE A 25 10.92 -4.58 -5.02
N THR A 26 12.06 -4.38 -4.38
CA THR A 26 12.22 -4.54 -2.94
C THR A 26 11.88 -3.21 -2.27
N ILE A 27 10.87 -3.23 -1.40
CA ILE A 27 10.42 -2.05 -0.65
C ILE A 27 11.19 -2.02 0.66
N LEU A 28 11.90 -0.92 0.92
CA LEU A 28 12.69 -0.71 2.12
C LEU A 28 12.27 0.59 2.80
N VAL A 29 12.58 0.70 4.09
CA VAL A 29 12.54 1.98 4.78
C VAL A 29 13.79 2.78 4.39
N PRO A 30 13.68 4.08 4.05
CA PRO A 30 14.85 4.92 3.81
C PRO A 30 15.75 4.98 5.05
N ASP A 31 17.07 5.04 4.86
CA ASP A 31 18.04 4.95 5.97
C ASP A 31 17.97 6.14 6.95
N THR A 32 17.30 7.22 6.52
CA THR A 32 17.09 8.46 7.29
C THR A 32 15.75 8.51 8.03
N GLU A 33 14.89 7.49 7.88
CA GLU A 33 13.51 7.50 8.39
C GLU A 33 13.27 6.32 9.35
N PRO A 34 12.42 6.49 10.38
CA PRO A 34 12.02 5.36 11.23
C PRO A 34 11.07 4.41 10.49
N LEU A 35 10.80 3.25 11.10
CA LEU A 35 9.71 2.38 10.64
C LEU A 35 8.37 3.15 10.65
N PRO A 36 7.49 2.95 9.65
CA PRO A 36 6.17 3.57 9.64
C PRO A 36 5.35 3.16 10.87
N ASP A 37 4.60 4.13 11.41
CA ASP A 37 3.57 3.85 12.41
C ASP A 37 2.45 3.02 11.78
N LEU A 38 2.01 1.98 12.50
CA LEU A 38 0.94 1.09 12.05
C LEU A 38 -0.44 1.60 12.47
N ASP A 39 -0.51 2.62 13.33
CA ASP A 39 -1.74 3.31 13.66
C ASP A 39 -2.23 4.16 12.46
N GLY A 40 -3.54 4.11 12.23
CA GLY A 40 -4.21 4.95 11.25
C GLY A 40 -4.83 6.19 11.87
N THR A 41 -4.94 7.25 11.08
CA THR A 41 -5.76 8.42 11.40
C THR A 41 -7.17 8.20 10.87
N ALA A 42 -8.17 8.24 11.74
CA ALA A 42 -9.57 8.06 11.37
C ALA A 42 -10.19 9.38 10.87
N HIS A 43 -10.67 9.35 9.63
CA HIS A 43 -11.51 10.40 9.03
C HIS A 43 -12.76 9.74 8.42
N LEU A 44 -13.08 10.05 7.16
CA LEU A 44 -14.06 9.28 6.38
C LEU A 44 -13.56 7.83 6.13
N LEU A 45 -12.25 7.65 6.10
CA LEU A 45 -11.55 6.36 5.97
C LEU A 45 -10.49 6.26 7.08
N LEU A 46 -10.03 5.04 7.36
CA LEU A 46 -8.83 4.81 8.18
C LEU A 46 -7.60 4.84 7.26
N ILE A 47 -6.76 5.86 7.39
CA ILE A 47 -5.61 6.09 6.50
C ILE A 47 -4.33 6.07 7.34
N PRO A 48 -3.24 5.43 6.88
CA PRO A 48 -1.95 5.48 7.58
C PRO A 48 -1.42 6.91 7.71
N LYS A 49 -0.67 7.20 8.77
CA LYS A 49 0.07 8.47 8.89
C LYS A 49 1.09 8.58 7.75
N PRO A 50 1.44 9.79 7.26
CA PRO A 50 2.40 9.93 6.16
C PRO A 50 3.75 9.27 6.47
N TYR A 51 4.25 8.45 5.55
CA TYR A 51 5.55 7.78 5.64
C TYR A 51 6.25 7.73 4.29
N LYS A 52 7.57 7.51 4.30
CA LYS A 52 8.37 7.35 3.07
C LYS A 52 8.82 5.91 2.90
N VAL A 53 9.00 5.52 1.64
CA VAL A 53 9.52 4.21 1.24
C VAL A 53 10.59 4.37 0.17
N LYS A 54 11.55 3.45 0.16
CA LYS A 54 12.60 3.34 -0.86
C LYS A 54 12.30 2.12 -1.72
N PHE A 55 12.02 2.34 -3.01
CA PHE A 55 11.82 1.26 -3.99
C PHE A 55 13.16 0.93 -4.67
N VAL A 56 13.65 -0.30 -4.48
CA VAL A 56 14.87 -0.81 -5.11
C VAL A 56 14.49 -1.82 -6.19
N PRO A 57 14.81 -1.61 -7.48
CA PRO A 57 14.50 -2.56 -8.54
C PRO A 57 15.06 -3.96 -8.27
N ARG A 58 14.29 -5.01 -8.57
CA ARG A 58 14.73 -6.41 -8.62
C ARG A 58 15.16 -6.73 -10.05
N LEU A 59 16.37 -7.29 -10.18
CA LEU A 59 16.91 -7.81 -11.44
C LEU A 59 16.31 -9.18 -11.76
#